data_AF-A0A496TYV1-F1
#
_entry.id   AF-A0A496TYV1-F1
#
_cell.length_a   1.000
_cell.length_b   1.000
_cell.length_c   1.000
_cell.angle_alpha   90.00
_cell.angle_beta   90.00
_cell.angle_gamma   90.00
#
_symmetry.space_group_name_H-M   'P 1'
#
loop_
_entity.id
_entity.type
_entity.pdbx_description
1 polymer ?
#
loop_
_entity_poly.entity_id
_entity_poly.type
_entity_poly.pdbx_seq_one_letter_code
_entity_poly.pdbx_strand_id
1 'polypeptide(L)'
;MDILTLLQLAGISSPLSSEEAQSVIKKLEEISHTIVYSNSIVAKDGILYFFGRRNQEKLLGVLYSSQQQPTDFQGQQKSVTIEGKNYFLKLCPLDHNNALGLRKALTFLQPRLVGLRTSAGLGDRLGLATPGHVRAARGRPLAIFFAQQSIREMARTKRTPEQVLDDATWGLFQEGWREGFGADADHLKTTEDADACIAAGFTLFTVDPSQYVDDAADSDSLSVLREKIDIFPWKTLETSWEILRHDYVGKQFGAGQFSFVFDEENLLRATVKYGQAIAHTARMYRHILERIGKGTFELEVSVDETETPTTPLEHLFVVSELKRLGVEWVSLAPRFVGRFEKGVDYIGNLQAFEENFTQHAAIAREFGPYKISIHSGSDKFSIYPIAARTSEGLVHLKTAGTSYLEALRAVALLEPDFFRRIAVFSIGRYPQDRASYHVSAELSRLPDPRSLSDEALKEMLNQFHSREVLHVTYGSVLDKFGEQLLDV
;
A
#
# COMPACT_ATOMS: atom_id res chain seq x y z
N MET A 1 7.18 35.17 9.93
CA MET A 1 7.25 34.59 11.28
C MET A 1 8.68 34.19 11.58
N ASP A 2 9.18 34.49 12.78
CA ASP A 2 10.52 34.08 13.23
C ASP A 2 10.45 32.87 14.20
N ILE A 3 11.60 32.35 14.61
CA ILE A 3 11.70 31.18 15.49
C ILE A 3 11.10 31.43 16.88
N LEU A 4 11.21 32.65 17.42
CA LEU A 4 10.65 32.99 18.72
C LEU A 4 9.13 33.03 18.69
N THR A 5 8.56 33.55 17.60
CA THR A 5 7.13 33.58 17.36
C THR A 5 6.59 32.17 17.29
N LEU A 6 7.26 31.28 16.57
CA LEU A 6 6.90 29.86 16.48
C LEU A 6 6.90 29.17 17.85
N LEU A 7 7.90 29.43 18.68
CA LEU A 7 8.02 28.87 20.04
C LEU A 7 7.02 29.47 21.05
N GLN A 8 6.28 30.52 20.68
CA GLN A 8 5.22 31.10 21.51
C GLN A 8 3.82 30.68 21.05
N LEU A 9 3.70 29.95 19.94
CA LEU A 9 2.40 29.49 19.45
C LEU A 9 1.76 28.48 20.40
N ALA A 10 0.49 28.71 20.70
CA ALA A 10 -0.42 27.71 21.23
C ALA A 10 -1.07 26.96 20.06
N GLY A 11 -1.13 25.64 20.13
CA GLY A 11 -1.58 24.79 19.03
C GLY A 11 -0.54 24.66 17.92
N ILE A 12 -0.95 24.03 16.82
CA ILE A 12 -0.07 23.73 15.68
C ILE A 12 0.07 24.94 14.75
N SER A 13 1.29 25.27 14.36
CA SER A 13 1.57 26.34 13.38
C SER A 13 0.97 26.01 12.01
N SER A 14 0.61 27.00 11.21
CA SER A 14 0.39 26.78 9.78
C SER A 14 1.70 26.36 9.08
N PRO A 15 1.64 25.76 7.87
CA PRO A 15 2.81 25.67 7.01
C PRO A 15 3.41 27.06 6.81
N LEU A 16 4.74 27.16 6.87
CA LEU A 16 5.45 28.41 6.66
C LEU A 16 5.46 28.77 5.18
N SER A 17 5.34 30.05 4.86
CA SER A 17 5.67 30.54 3.52
C SER A 17 7.17 30.38 3.25
N SER A 18 7.58 30.43 1.98
CA SER A 18 8.99 30.25 1.61
C SER A 18 9.93 31.27 2.27
N GLU A 19 9.48 32.52 2.44
CA GLU A 19 10.25 33.58 3.10
C GLU A 19 10.43 33.33 4.60
N GLU A 20 9.34 32.92 5.27
CA GLU A 20 9.37 32.58 6.70
C GLU A 20 10.23 31.36 6.97
N ALA A 21 10.11 30.33 6.13
CA ALA A 21 10.91 29.13 6.22
C ALA A 21 12.41 29.46 6.09
N GLN A 22 12.82 30.32 5.14
CA GLN A 22 14.23 30.68 4.96
C GLN A 22 14.84 31.34 6.21
N SER A 23 14.12 32.27 6.84
CA SER A 23 14.58 32.93 8.06
C SER A 23 14.80 31.92 9.21
N VAL A 24 13.84 31.02 9.41
CA VAL A 24 13.89 30.00 10.45
C VAL A 24 14.96 28.94 10.16
N ILE A 25 15.07 28.49 8.90
CA ILE A 25 16.08 27.52 8.44
C ILE A 25 17.47 27.99 8.81
N LYS A 26 17.84 29.22 8.42
CA LYS A 26 19.19 29.74 8.71
C LYS A 26 19.53 29.59 10.19
N LYS A 27 18.59 29.93 11.07
CA LYS A 27 18.82 29.82 12.51
C LYS A 27 18.92 28.37 12.98
N LEU A 28 18.06 27.50 12.47
CA LEU A 28 18.08 26.07 12.77
C LEU A 28 19.39 25.42 12.33
N GLU A 29 19.86 25.69 11.10
CA GLU A 29 21.11 25.16 10.56
C GLU A 29 22.33 25.63 11.36
N GLU A 30 22.35 26.90 11.78
CA GLU A 30 23.39 27.46 12.67
C GLU A 30 23.48 26.67 13.99
N ILE A 31 22.34 26.38 14.62
CA ILE A 31 22.32 25.72 15.93
C ILE A 31 22.40 24.20 15.83
N SER A 32 21.98 23.57 14.74
CA SER A 32 21.94 22.11 14.60
C SER A 32 23.14 21.54 13.85
N HIS A 33 23.81 22.34 13.02
CA HIS A 33 24.79 21.87 12.04
C HIS A 33 24.21 20.75 11.15
N THR A 34 23.01 20.98 10.64
CA THR A 34 22.32 20.12 9.65
C THR A 34 21.80 21.00 8.52
N ILE A 35 21.64 20.45 7.33
CA ILE A 35 20.85 21.05 6.26
C ILE A 35 19.37 20.79 6.57
N VAL A 36 18.56 21.83 6.73
CA VAL A 36 17.15 21.68 7.18
C VAL A 36 16.20 21.57 6.00
N TYR A 37 15.27 20.60 6.07
CA TYR A 37 14.19 20.48 5.09
C TYR A 37 13.11 21.52 5.36
N SER A 38 12.93 22.47 4.45
CA SER A 38 12.05 23.64 4.64
C SER A 38 10.61 23.27 5.02
N ASN A 39 10.05 22.24 4.41
CA ASN A 39 8.66 21.82 4.65
C ASN A 39 8.44 21.08 5.97
N SER A 40 9.52 20.68 6.65
CA SER A 40 9.45 19.88 7.88
C SER A 40 9.35 20.71 9.16
N ILE A 41 9.35 22.05 9.04
CA ILE A 41 9.31 22.93 10.20
C ILE A 41 7.88 23.04 10.72
N VAL A 42 7.66 22.56 11.94
CA VAL A 42 6.35 22.56 12.59
C VAL A 42 6.50 23.00 14.03
N ALA A 43 5.79 24.04 14.45
CA ALA A 43 5.68 24.39 15.86
C ALA A 43 4.36 23.89 16.44
N LYS A 44 4.39 23.40 17.68
CA LYS A 44 3.21 23.04 18.44
C LYS A 44 3.46 23.25 19.93
N ASP A 45 2.60 24.03 20.58
CA ASP A 45 2.58 24.21 22.04
C ASP A 45 3.96 24.58 22.63
N GLY A 46 4.68 25.47 21.93
CA GLY A 46 6.02 25.94 22.28
C GLY A 46 7.18 24.98 22.03
N ILE A 47 6.95 23.88 21.30
CA ILE A 47 7.98 22.99 20.78
C ILE A 47 8.08 23.17 19.27
N LEU A 48 9.29 23.28 18.75
CA LEU A 48 9.58 23.34 17.32
C LEU A 48 10.24 22.04 16.87
N TYR A 49 9.59 21.37 15.93
CA TYR A 49 10.07 20.16 15.27
C TYR A 49 10.60 20.53 13.89
N PHE A 50 11.70 19.90 13.48
CA PHE A 50 12.22 20.00 12.11
C PHE A 50 13.02 18.76 11.73
N PHE A 51 13.18 18.54 10.44
CA PHE A 51 14.02 17.49 9.90
C PHE A 51 15.30 18.09 9.34
N GLY A 52 16.43 17.51 9.73
CA GLY A 52 17.75 17.95 9.29
C GLY A 52 18.56 16.80 8.72
N ARG A 53 19.48 17.10 7.81
CA ARG A 53 20.46 16.13 7.29
C ARG A 53 21.88 16.57 7.62
N ARG A 54 22.69 15.67 8.14
CA ARG A 54 24.14 15.84 8.31
C ARG A 54 24.84 14.75 7.51
N ASN A 55 25.54 15.16 6.45
CA ASN A 55 26.08 14.23 5.45
C ASN A 55 24.94 13.39 4.82
N GLN A 56 24.95 12.07 4.99
CA GLN A 56 23.88 11.16 4.56
C GLN A 56 22.87 10.85 5.68
N GLU A 57 23.19 11.16 6.94
CA GLU A 57 22.31 10.86 8.07
C GLU A 57 21.22 11.92 8.21
N LYS A 58 19.98 11.47 8.34
CA LYS A 58 18.82 12.32 8.65
C LYS A 58 18.52 12.25 10.14
N LEU A 59 18.11 13.37 10.73
CA LEU A 59 17.86 13.54 12.16
C LEU A 59 16.58 14.34 12.38
N LEU A 60 15.84 13.98 13.43
CA LEU A 60 14.73 14.78 13.93
C LEU A 60 15.26 15.81 14.94
N GLY A 61 15.10 17.09 14.62
CA GLY A 61 15.35 18.18 15.54
C GLY A 61 14.11 18.52 16.36
N VAL A 62 14.29 18.60 17.69
CA VAL A 62 13.26 19.03 18.65
C VAL A 62 13.83 20.14 19.50
N LEU A 63 13.31 21.36 19.30
CA LEU A 63 13.73 22.57 20.00
C LEU A 63 12.62 23.02 20.97
N TYR A 64 12.96 23.23 22.23
CA TYR A 64 11.97 23.51 23.28
C TYR A 64 12.57 24.34 24.43
N SER A 65 11.72 24.96 25.25
CA SER A 65 12.11 25.68 26.46
C SER A 65 12.19 24.74 27.68
N SER A 66 12.90 25.12 28.74
CA SER A 66 12.99 24.29 29.97
C SER A 66 11.64 23.90 30.57
N GLN A 67 10.59 24.70 30.34
CA GLN A 67 9.24 24.47 30.87
C GLN A 67 8.45 23.43 30.06
N GLN A 68 8.91 23.06 28.87
CA GLN A 68 8.19 22.26 27.87
C GLN A 68 9.01 21.03 27.44
N GLN A 69 9.77 20.42 28.34
CA GLN A 69 10.63 19.29 28.01
C GLN A 69 9.82 18.07 27.53
N PRO A 70 9.99 17.64 26.26
CA PRO A 70 9.27 16.49 25.77
C PRO A 70 10.01 15.20 26.17
N THR A 71 9.28 14.29 26.81
CA THR A 71 9.80 13.02 27.35
C THR A 71 9.85 11.90 26.32
N ASP A 72 9.06 11.99 25.25
CA ASP A 72 8.89 10.93 24.26
C ASP A 72 10.03 10.86 23.22
N PHE A 73 11.03 11.76 23.29
CA PHE A 73 12.13 11.83 22.32
C PHE A 73 13.49 11.51 22.95
N GLN A 74 14.26 10.69 22.27
CA GLN A 74 15.61 10.27 22.66
C GLN A 74 16.63 10.77 21.64
N GLY A 75 17.73 11.37 22.09
CA GLY A 75 18.72 11.96 21.20
C GLY A 75 19.77 12.77 21.93
N GLN A 76 20.73 13.30 21.17
CA GLN A 76 21.77 14.18 21.69
C GLN A 76 21.18 15.56 21.99
N GLN A 77 21.31 16.00 23.24
CA GLN A 77 20.78 17.28 23.69
C GLN A 77 21.91 18.29 23.92
N LYS A 78 21.66 19.54 23.54
CA LYS A 78 22.51 20.68 23.88
C LYS A 78 21.70 21.93 24.20
N SER A 79 22.24 22.78 25.05
CA SER A 79 21.71 24.13 25.29
C SER A 79 22.08 25.03 24.12
N VAL A 80 21.13 25.86 23.69
CA VAL A 80 21.32 26.84 22.61
C VAL A 80 20.74 28.18 23.05
N THR A 81 21.38 29.27 22.60
CA THR A 81 20.89 30.62 22.87
C THR A 81 20.30 31.22 21.60
N ILE A 82 19.04 31.63 21.68
CA ILE A 82 18.31 32.25 20.58
C ILE A 82 17.83 33.60 21.09
N GLU A 83 18.38 34.68 20.51
CA GLU A 83 18.05 36.08 20.89
C GLU A 83 18.10 36.34 22.40
N GLY A 84 19.17 35.85 23.05
CA GLY A 84 19.40 36.04 24.49
C GLY A 84 18.57 35.14 25.41
N LYS A 85 17.71 34.28 24.88
CA LYS A 85 16.95 33.27 25.65
C LYS A 85 17.56 31.88 25.48
N ASN A 86 17.51 31.09 26.56
CA ASN A 86 18.03 29.72 26.59
C ASN A 86 16.95 28.71 26.18
N TYR A 87 17.31 27.84 25.25
CA TYR A 87 16.50 26.72 24.78
C TYR A 87 17.33 25.44 24.78
N PHE A 88 16.67 24.31 24.61
CA PHE A 88 17.30 23.01 24.42
C PHE A 88 16.99 22.51 23.02
N LEU A 89 18.03 22.14 22.29
CA LEU A 89 17.92 21.41 21.03
C LEU A 89 18.28 19.95 21.28
N LYS A 90 17.35 19.05 20.95
CA LYS A 90 17.57 17.61 20.90
C LYS A 90 17.61 17.16 19.44
N LEU A 91 18.68 16.50 19.04
CA LEU A 91 18.83 15.85 17.73
C LEU A 91 18.66 14.35 17.92
N CYS A 92 17.58 13.81 17.36
CA CYS A 92 17.11 12.46 17.59
C CYS A 92 17.39 11.60 16.34
N PRO A 93 17.90 10.36 16.49
CA PRO A 93 17.96 9.41 15.39
C PRO A 93 16.56 9.01 14.91
N LEU A 94 16.47 8.48 13.70
CA LEU A 94 15.21 8.05 13.09
C LEU A 94 14.84 6.63 13.48
N ASP A 95 14.61 6.42 14.76
CA ASP A 95 14.16 5.14 15.31
C ASP A 95 12.65 5.10 15.59
N HIS A 96 12.14 3.91 15.89
CA HIS A 96 10.72 3.68 16.15
C HIS A 96 10.18 4.50 17.34
N ASN A 97 10.96 4.64 18.42
CA ASN A 97 10.54 5.39 19.60
C ASN A 97 10.31 6.87 19.28
N ASN A 98 11.24 7.48 18.53
CA ASN A 98 11.11 8.86 18.09
C ASN A 98 9.99 9.03 17.05
N ALA A 99 9.73 8.03 16.21
CA ALA A 99 8.60 8.03 15.26
C ALA A 99 7.26 8.04 16.00
N LEU A 100 7.10 7.18 17.03
CA LEU A 100 5.94 7.18 17.91
C LEU A 100 5.75 8.52 18.63
N GLY A 101 6.83 9.06 19.20
CA GLY A 101 6.82 10.38 19.84
C GLY A 101 6.37 11.48 18.88
N LEU A 102 6.85 11.44 17.64
CA LEU A 102 6.47 12.40 16.60
C LEU A 102 4.99 12.24 16.19
N ARG A 103 4.50 11.03 15.94
CA ARG A 103 3.08 10.77 15.63
C ARG A 103 2.14 11.17 16.77
N LYS A 104 2.57 11.00 18.03
CA LYS A 104 1.83 11.45 19.22
C LYS A 104 1.80 12.98 19.32
N ALA A 105 2.93 13.64 19.07
CA ALA A 105 3.01 15.09 19.08
C ALA A 105 2.23 15.74 17.92
N LEU A 106 2.37 15.19 16.71
CA LEU A 106 1.84 15.72 15.47
C LEU A 106 0.83 14.73 14.87
N THR A 107 -0.43 14.79 15.33
CA THR A 107 -1.49 13.82 15.00
C THR A 107 -1.93 13.80 13.53
N PHE A 108 -1.42 14.71 12.69
CA PHE A 108 -1.57 14.61 11.24
C PHE A 108 -0.64 13.56 10.60
N LEU A 109 0.37 13.09 11.35
CA LEU A 109 1.25 11.99 10.98
C LEU A 109 0.77 10.62 11.48
N GLN A 110 -0.38 10.56 12.16
CA GLN A 110 -1.03 9.29 12.44
C GLN A 110 -1.83 8.84 11.21
N PRO A 111 -1.75 7.54 10.82
CA PRO A 111 -2.64 6.97 9.83
C PRO A 111 -4.12 7.19 10.19
N ARG A 112 -4.96 7.32 9.17
CA ARG A 112 -6.40 7.57 9.30
C ARG A 112 -7.17 6.68 8.34
N LEU A 113 -8.41 6.41 8.71
CA LEU A 113 -9.39 5.80 7.83
C LEU A 113 -9.65 6.71 6.63
N VAL A 114 -9.71 6.14 5.42
CA VAL A 114 -9.83 6.87 4.15
C VAL A 114 -11.25 6.83 3.60
N GLY A 115 -11.97 5.75 3.87
CA GLY A 115 -13.31 5.46 3.41
C GLY A 115 -13.37 5.23 1.91
N LEU A 116 -14.45 5.72 1.31
CA LEU A 116 -14.79 5.51 -0.09
C LEU A 116 -14.18 6.54 -1.04
N ARG A 117 -13.30 7.42 -0.56
CA ARG A 117 -12.58 8.36 -1.42
C ARG A 117 -11.74 7.59 -2.44
N THR A 118 -11.71 8.08 -3.68
CA THR A 118 -10.77 7.60 -4.70
C THR A 118 -9.36 7.61 -4.12
N SER A 119 -8.69 6.46 -4.15
CA SER A 119 -7.46 6.30 -3.38
C SER A 119 -6.36 5.56 -4.12
N ALA A 120 -5.12 5.86 -3.78
CA ALA A 120 -3.95 5.15 -4.30
C ALA A 120 -3.04 4.70 -3.17
N GLY A 121 -2.54 3.49 -3.29
CA GLY A 121 -1.52 2.91 -2.45
C GLY A 121 -0.16 3.02 -3.09
N LEU A 122 0.78 3.64 -2.39
CA LEU A 122 2.11 3.98 -2.89
C LEU A 122 3.15 3.17 -2.12
N GLY A 123 3.19 1.87 -2.36
CA GLY A 123 4.11 0.97 -1.70
C GLY A 123 5.58 1.32 -1.95
N ASP A 124 6.37 1.18 -0.90
CA ASP A 124 7.78 1.54 -0.87
C ASP A 124 8.58 0.43 -0.19
N ARG A 125 9.24 -0.40 -1.00
CA ARG A 125 10.07 -1.52 -0.55
C ARG A 125 11.40 -1.07 0.08
N LEU A 126 11.80 0.18 -0.14
CA LEU A 126 13.11 0.71 0.23
C LEU A 126 13.06 1.62 1.46
N GLY A 127 11.89 2.20 1.77
CA GLY A 127 11.72 3.17 2.85
C GLY A 127 12.20 4.59 2.50
N LEU A 128 12.46 4.86 1.21
CA LEU A 128 13.05 6.12 0.74
C LEU A 128 12.17 6.90 -0.26
N ALA A 129 11.10 6.29 -0.77
CA ALA A 129 10.28 6.84 -1.86
C ALA A 129 9.21 7.82 -1.38
N THR A 130 8.80 7.75 -0.11
CA THR A 130 7.68 8.55 0.43
C THR A 130 7.81 10.06 0.15
N PRO A 131 8.97 10.72 0.27
CA PRO A 131 9.09 12.13 -0.12
C PRO A 131 8.71 12.41 -1.59
N GLY A 132 9.13 11.55 -2.50
CA GLY A 132 8.77 11.63 -3.92
C GLY A 132 7.28 11.38 -4.14
N HIS A 133 6.71 10.40 -3.43
CA HIS A 133 5.27 10.12 -3.43
C HIS A 133 4.46 11.34 -2.97
N VAL A 134 4.88 12.02 -1.90
CA VAL A 134 4.21 13.24 -1.40
C VAL A 134 4.20 14.33 -2.47
N ARG A 135 5.33 14.56 -3.15
CA ARG A 135 5.42 15.56 -4.23
C ARG A 135 4.51 15.22 -5.40
N ALA A 136 4.38 13.93 -5.75
CA ALA A 136 3.50 13.48 -6.82
C ALA A 136 2.01 13.62 -6.43
N ALA A 137 1.66 13.34 -5.17
CA ALA A 137 0.29 13.37 -4.67
C ALA A 137 -0.23 14.78 -4.38
N ARG A 138 0.64 15.75 -4.07
CA ARG A 138 0.25 17.10 -3.66
C ARG A 138 -0.64 17.77 -4.69
N GLY A 139 -1.75 18.35 -4.22
CA GLY A 139 -2.72 19.04 -5.08
C GLY A 139 -3.58 18.11 -5.95
N ARG A 140 -3.52 16.79 -5.72
CA ARG A 140 -4.39 15.82 -6.40
C ARG A 140 -5.55 15.44 -5.47
N PRO A 141 -6.78 15.28 -5.99
CA PRO A 141 -7.95 14.91 -5.18
C PRO A 141 -7.99 13.41 -4.88
N LEU A 142 -6.89 12.85 -4.38
CA LEU A 142 -6.74 11.43 -4.05
C LEU A 142 -6.44 11.28 -2.56
N ALA A 143 -7.04 10.27 -1.94
CA ALA A 143 -6.57 9.80 -0.64
C ALA A 143 -5.40 8.82 -0.85
N ILE A 144 -4.35 8.94 -0.06
CA ILE A 144 -3.11 8.21 -0.31
C ILE A 144 -2.79 7.29 0.87
N PHE A 145 -2.41 6.06 0.57
CA PHE A 145 -1.80 5.13 1.50
C PHE A 145 -0.29 5.15 1.27
N PHE A 146 0.43 5.94 2.09
CA PHE A 146 1.90 6.08 1.97
C PHE A 146 2.65 4.94 2.65
N ALA A 147 2.05 4.31 3.66
CA ALA A 147 2.55 3.07 4.25
C ALA A 147 1.77 1.92 3.64
N GLN A 148 2.34 1.24 2.65
CA GLN A 148 1.77 0.03 2.08
C GLN A 148 2.88 -0.96 1.78
N GLN A 149 2.76 -2.17 2.32
CA GLN A 149 3.63 -3.27 1.94
C GLN A 149 2.94 -4.60 2.27
N SER A 150 3.10 -5.58 1.40
CA SER A 150 2.59 -6.93 1.68
C SER A 150 3.46 -7.69 2.68
N ILE A 151 2.89 -8.65 3.41
CA ILE A 151 3.66 -9.54 4.29
C ILE A 151 4.79 -10.25 3.54
N ARG A 152 4.52 -10.69 2.30
CA ARG A 152 5.52 -11.26 1.39
C ARG A 152 6.67 -10.28 1.11
N GLU A 153 6.36 -9.01 0.88
CA GLU A 153 7.37 -7.98 0.66
C GLU A 153 8.16 -7.71 1.94
N MET A 154 7.50 -7.57 3.10
CA MET A 154 8.16 -7.38 4.39
C MET A 154 9.17 -8.49 4.68
N ALA A 155 8.79 -9.75 4.47
CA ALA A 155 9.69 -10.89 4.62
C ALA A 155 10.91 -10.80 3.69
N ARG A 156 10.72 -10.43 2.42
CA ARG A 156 11.79 -10.34 1.41
C ARG A 156 12.71 -9.15 1.60
N THR A 157 12.20 -8.04 2.11
CA THR A 157 13.00 -6.85 2.43
C THR A 157 13.57 -6.91 3.84
N LYS A 158 13.22 -7.95 4.63
CA LYS A 158 13.54 -8.08 6.06
C LYS A 158 13.12 -6.83 6.87
N ARG A 159 11.96 -6.27 6.52
CA ARG A 159 11.40 -5.09 7.18
C ARG A 159 10.24 -5.51 8.08
N THR A 160 10.08 -4.81 9.20
CA THR A 160 8.93 -4.98 10.10
C THR A 160 7.78 -4.05 9.70
N PRO A 161 6.53 -4.34 10.13
CA PRO A 161 5.41 -3.40 9.97
C PRO A 161 5.71 -2.00 10.53
N GLU A 162 6.41 -1.93 11.67
CA GLU A 162 6.86 -0.67 12.29
C GLU A 162 7.73 0.15 11.35
N GLN A 163 8.77 -0.47 10.75
CA GLN A 163 9.67 0.21 9.82
C GLN A 163 8.92 0.76 8.60
N VAL A 164 7.94 0.02 8.07
CA VAL A 164 7.12 0.49 6.94
C VAL A 164 6.36 1.76 7.31
N LEU A 165 5.75 1.81 8.50
CA LEU A 165 5.02 3.00 8.94
C LEU A 165 5.95 4.16 9.34
N ASP A 166 7.09 3.85 9.95
CA ASP A 166 8.06 4.86 10.37
C ASP A 166 8.70 5.56 9.17
N ASP A 167 9.11 4.81 8.14
CA ASP A 167 9.68 5.39 6.92
C ASP A 167 8.67 6.30 6.20
N ALA A 168 7.39 5.90 6.16
CA ALA A 168 6.33 6.75 5.66
C ALA A 168 6.17 8.02 6.53
N THR A 169 6.18 7.87 7.86
CA THR A 169 6.10 9.01 8.80
C THR A 169 7.22 10.02 8.57
N TRP A 170 8.46 9.55 8.39
CA TRP A 170 9.62 10.40 8.12
C TRP A 170 9.49 11.14 6.80
N GLY A 171 9.08 10.45 5.73
CA GLY A 171 8.88 11.08 4.43
C GLY A 171 7.76 12.12 4.43
N LEU A 172 6.65 11.84 5.12
CA LEU A 172 5.53 12.75 5.28
C LEU A 172 5.92 14.00 6.08
N PHE A 173 6.67 13.82 7.17
CA PHE A 173 7.17 14.93 7.96
C PHE A 173 8.19 15.77 7.18
N GLN A 174 9.15 15.14 6.49
CA GLN A 174 10.14 15.82 5.65
C GLN A 174 9.48 16.76 4.64
N GLU A 175 8.41 16.30 3.99
CA GLU A 175 7.71 17.07 2.96
C GLU A 175 6.55 17.91 3.51
N GLY A 176 6.27 17.87 4.82
CA GLY A 176 5.22 18.66 5.45
C GLY A 176 3.80 18.25 5.04
N TRP A 177 3.54 16.97 4.81
CA TRP A 177 2.21 16.45 4.50
C TRP A 177 1.29 16.52 5.72
N ARG A 178 0.13 17.19 5.58
CA ARG A 178 -0.84 17.39 6.68
C ARG A 178 -2.27 16.99 6.33
N GLU A 179 -2.49 16.46 5.13
CA GLU A 179 -3.84 16.16 4.60
C GLU A 179 -4.43 14.83 5.12
N GLY A 180 -3.68 14.11 5.95
CA GLY A 180 -3.99 12.75 6.39
C GLY A 180 -3.60 11.70 5.36
N PHE A 181 -3.41 10.47 5.81
CA PHE A 181 -3.02 9.34 4.96
C PHE A 181 -3.50 8.02 5.57
N GLY A 182 -3.62 6.99 4.73
CA GLY A 182 -3.88 5.62 5.20
C GLY A 182 -2.59 4.80 5.33
N ALA A 183 -2.67 3.71 6.09
CA ALA A 183 -1.62 2.70 6.19
C ALA A 183 -2.23 1.32 5.93
N ASP A 184 -1.81 0.65 4.86
CA ASP A 184 -2.36 -0.61 4.36
C ASP A 184 -1.42 -1.80 4.61
N ALA A 185 -1.91 -2.74 5.43
CA ALA A 185 -1.30 -4.03 5.66
C ALA A 185 -1.77 -4.97 4.55
N ASP A 186 -0.94 -5.07 3.50
CA ASP A 186 -1.34 -5.67 2.24
C ASP A 186 -1.19 -7.21 2.25
N HIS A 187 -2.06 -7.92 1.52
CA HIS A 187 -2.08 -9.38 1.41
C HIS A 187 -1.91 -10.15 2.73
N LEU A 188 -2.69 -9.82 3.76
CA LEU A 188 -2.74 -10.52 5.05
C LEU A 188 -3.44 -11.88 4.93
N LYS A 189 -2.78 -12.93 5.44
CA LYS A 189 -3.28 -14.32 5.41
C LYS A 189 -3.54 -14.93 6.79
N THR A 190 -2.96 -14.34 7.84
CA THR A 190 -2.96 -14.91 9.19
C THR A 190 -3.35 -13.86 10.24
N THR A 191 -3.88 -14.34 11.36
CA THR A 191 -4.23 -13.48 12.51
C THR A 191 -2.99 -12.92 13.20
N GLU A 192 -1.87 -13.65 13.16
CA GLU A 192 -0.59 -13.25 13.73
C GLU A 192 0.01 -12.06 12.97
N ASP A 193 -0.03 -12.09 11.64
CA ASP A 193 0.40 -10.96 10.82
C ASP A 193 -0.51 -9.74 11.05
N ALA A 194 -1.82 -9.96 11.16
CA ALA A 194 -2.78 -8.91 11.49
C ALA A 194 -2.45 -8.28 12.86
N ASP A 195 -2.12 -9.07 13.87
CA ASP A 195 -1.74 -8.57 15.20
C ASP A 195 -0.47 -7.71 15.16
N ALA A 196 0.53 -8.11 14.37
CA ALA A 196 1.75 -7.33 14.19
C ALA A 196 1.48 -5.98 13.50
N CYS A 197 0.62 -5.96 12.47
CA CYS A 197 0.21 -4.74 11.79
C CYS A 197 -0.70 -3.85 12.66
N ILE A 198 -1.56 -4.44 13.48
CA ILE A 198 -2.34 -3.73 14.51
C ILE A 198 -1.40 -3.02 15.48
N ALA A 199 -0.41 -3.73 16.01
CA ALA A 199 0.55 -3.17 16.96
C ALA A 199 1.35 -2.00 16.37
N ALA A 200 1.72 -2.08 15.08
CA ALA A 200 2.40 -1.00 14.38
C ALA A 200 1.50 0.22 14.10
N GLY A 201 0.17 0.06 14.04
CA GLY A 201 -0.78 1.15 13.81
C GLY A 201 -1.30 1.26 12.37
N PHE A 202 -1.37 0.14 11.65
CA PHE A 202 -2.03 0.09 10.33
C PHE A 202 -3.54 0.34 10.47
N THR A 203 -4.15 0.88 9.41
CA THR A 203 -5.55 1.34 9.41
C THR A 203 -6.40 0.68 8.33
N LEU A 204 -5.78 0.12 7.29
CA LEU A 204 -6.41 -0.75 6.31
C LEU A 204 -5.77 -2.14 6.39
N PHE A 205 -6.60 -3.17 6.42
CA PHE A 205 -6.19 -4.57 6.43
C PHE A 205 -6.72 -5.25 5.19
N THR A 206 -5.82 -5.58 4.27
CA THR A 206 -6.18 -6.27 3.02
C THR A 206 -6.08 -7.76 3.24
N VAL A 207 -7.22 -8.41 3.44
CA VAL A 207 -7.28 -9.87 3.66
C VAL A 207 -7.23 -10.59 2.32
N ASP A 208 -6.26 -11.48 2.20
CA ASP A 208 -6.03 -12.33 1.04
C ASP A 208 -6.40 -13.78 1.37
N PRO A 209 -7.67 -14.18 1.12
CA PRO A 209 -8.11 -15.55 1.28
C PRO A 209 -7.79 -16.45 0.07
N SER A 210 -6.90 -16.07 -0.87
CA SER A 210 -6.63 -16.83 -2.11
C SER A 210 -6.36 -18.32 -1.90
N GLN A 211 -5.65 -18.69 -0.82
CA GLN A 211 -5.37 -20.10 -0.49
C GLN A 211 -6.62 -20.94 -0.18
N TYR A 212 -7.75 -20.29 0.08
CA TYR A 212 -9.04 -20.90 0.36
C TYR A 212 -10.00 -20.80 -0.83
N VAL A 213 -9.54 -20.32 -1.98
CA VAL A 213 -10.30 -20.36 -3.23
C VAL A 213 -10.05 -21.71 -3.90
N ASP A 214 -11.13 -22.41 -4.25
CA ASP A 214 -11.07 -23.70 -4.94
C ASP A 214 -11.29 -23.49 -6.44
N ASP A 215 -10.22 -23.17 -7.18
CA ASP A 215 -10.26 -22.93 -8.62
C ASP A 215 -10.73 -24.15 -9.43
N ALA A 216 -10.62 -25.37 -8.89
CA ALA A 216 -11.11 -26.58 -9.56
C ALA A 216 -12.64 -26.58 -9.71
N ALA A 217 -13.35 -25.81 -8.90
CA ALA A 217 -14.81 -25.66 -8.97
C ALA A 217 -15.32 -25.19 -10.34
N ASP A 218 -14.49 -24.53 -11.15
CA ASP A 218 -14.86 -24.10 -12.50
C ASP A 218 -14.98 -25.27 -13.49
N SER A 219 -14.24 -26.35 -13.25
CA SER A 219 -14.15 -27.50 -14.16
C SER A 219 -14.69 -28.80 -13.58
N ASP A 220 -14.87 -28.87 -12.27
CA ASP A 220 -15.46 -30.02 -11.59
C ASP A 220 -16.87 -30.33 -12.11
N SER A 221 -17.19 -31.63 -12.10
CA SER A 221 -18.54 -32.12 -12.41
C SER A 221 -19.53 -31.78 -11.30
N LEU A 222 -20.82 -31.68 -11.64
CA LEU A 222 -21.88 -31.39 -10.67
C LEU A 222 -21.93 -32.38 -9.49
N SER A 223 -21.60 -33.66 -9.71
CA SER A 223 -21.55 -34.64 -8.62
C SER A 223 -20.42 -34.34 -7.64
N VAL A 224 -19.22 -34.01 -8.13
CA VAL A 224 -18.07 -33.62 -7.30
C VAL A 224 -18.36 -32.34 -6.52
N LEU A 225 -18.98 -31.35 -7.16
CA LEU A 225 -19.36 -30.11 -6.49
C LEU A 225 -20.36 -30.37 -5.35
N ARG A 226 -21.33 -31.27 -5.54
CA ARG A 226 -22.28 -31.67 -4.48
C ARG A 226 -21.58 -32.39 -3.33
N GLU A 227 -20.63 -33.28 -3.61
CA GLU A 227 -19.82 -33.93 -2.58
C GLU A 227 -19.01 -32.91 -1.75
N LYS A 228 -18.47 -31.86 -2.40
CA LYS A 228 -17.76 -30.77 -1.70
C LYS A 228 -18.68 -29.96 -0.78
N ILE A 229 -19.93 -29.74 -1.20
CA ILE A 229 -20.96 -29.06 -0.38
C ILE A 229 -21.29 -29.86 0.89
N ASP A 230 -21.28 -31.19 0.85
CA ASP A 230 -21.63 -32.03 2.02
C ASP A 230 -20.63 -31.89 3.18
N ILE A 231 -19.37 -31.55 2.89
CA ILE A 231 -18.29 -31.36 3.88
C ILE A 231 -17.91 -29.89 4.11
N PHE A 232 -18.72 -28.97 3.61
CA PHE A 232 -18.44 -27.53 3.63
C PHE A 232 -18.56 -26.93 5.03
N PRO A 233 -17.89 -25.79 5.36
CA PRO A 233 -17.85 -25.22 6.70
C PRO A 233 -19.13 -24.43 7.04
N TRP A 234 -20.31 -25.06 6.90
CA TRP A 234 -21.63 -24.47 7.09
C TRP A 234 -21.81 -23.77 8.43
N LYS A 235 -21.20 -24.29 9.50
CA LYS A 235 -21.22 -23.66 10.82
C LYS A 235 -20.54 -22.29 10.81
N THR A 236 -19.38 -22.17 10.17
CA THR A 236 -18.64 -20.89 10.07
C THR A 236 -19.36 -19.93 9.13
N LEU A 237 -20.00 -20.47 8.10
CA LEU A 237 -20.82 -19.69 7.17
C LEU A 237 -22.19 -19.33 7.75
N GLU A 238 -22.60 -19.85 8.91
CA GLU A 238 -23.87 -19.52 9.56
C GLU A 238 -25.09 -19.68 8.62
N THR A 239 -25.06 -20.71 7.76
CA THR A 239 -26.11 -21.02 6.77
C THR A 239 -26.06 -22.51 6.40
N SER A 240 -26.94 -22.95 5.50
CA SER A 240 -26.89 -24.28 4.88
C SER A 240 -27.07 -24.17 3.36
N TRP A 241 -26.78 -25.26 2.64
CA TRP A 241 -27.02 -25.33 1.20
C TRP A 241 -28.49 -25.07 0.83
N GLU A 242 -29.44 -25.60 1.60
CA GLU A 242 -30.88 -25.45 1.36
C GLU A 242 -31.31 -23.98 1.47
N ILE A 243 -30.76 -23.27 2.46
CA ILE A 243 -31.01 -21.84 2.66
C ILE A 243 -30.41 -21.03 1.50
N LEU A 244 -29.14 -21.27 1.15
CA LEU A 244 -28.53 -20.58 -0.01
C LEU A 244 -29.31 -20.85 -1.30
N ARG A 245 -29.68 -22.09 -1.55
CA ARG A 245 -30.46 -22.46 -2.74
C ARG A 245 -31.79 -21.72 -2.78
N HIS A 246 -32.51 -21.68 -1.66
CA HIS A 246 -33.75 -20.90 -1.53
C HIS A 246 -33.50 -19.40 -1.74
N ASP A 247 -32.37 -18.90 -1.27
CA ASP A 247 -32.10 -17.47 -1.24
C ASP A 247 -31.59 -16.90 -2.56
N TYR A 248 -31.04 -17.72 -3.45
CA TYR A 248 -30.43 -17.28 -4.70
C TYR A 248 -31.10 -17.86 -5.96
N VAL A 249 -31.45 -19.15 -5.99
CA VAL A 249 -31.84 -19.81 -7.25
C VAL A 249 -33.15 -19.25 -7.79
N GLY A 250 -33.11 -18.79 -9.04
CA GLY A 250 -34.25 -18.18 -9.73
C GLY A 250 -34.60 -16.77 -9.25
N LYS A 251 -33.89 -16.22 -8.25
CA LYS A 251 -34.06 -14.82 -7.84
C LYS A 251 -33.30 -13.90 -8.79
N GLN A 252 -33.84 -12.70 -8.97
CA GLN A 252 -33.27 -11.67 -9.81
C GLN A 252 -32.61 -10.60 -8.94
N PHE A 253 -31.35 -10.31 -9.23
CA PHE A 253 -30.54 -9.33 -8.53
C PHE A 253 -30.17 -8.21 -9.51
N GLY A 254 -30.70 -7.02 -9.30
CA GLY A 254 -30.37 -5.85 -10.12
C GLY A 254 -29.10 -5.15 -9.64
N ALA A 255 -28.30 -4.61 -10.55
CA ALA A 255 -27.24 -3.65 -10.23
C ALA A 255 -27.07 -2.65 -11.38
N GLY A 256 -27.52 -1.41 -11.20
CA GLY A 256 -27.61 -0.45 -12.30
C GLY A 256 -28.46 -1.00 -13.46
N GLN A 257 -27.90 -1.01 -14.68
CA GLN A 257 -28.54 -1.57 -15.87
C GLN A 257 -28.46 -3.10 -15.98
N PHE A 258 -27.75 -3.77 -15.07
CA PHE A 258 -27.56 -5.22 -15.15
C PHE A 258 -28.54 -5.97 -14.27
N SER A 259 -28.84 -7.20 -14.68
CA SER A 259 -29.68 -8.13 -13.95
C SER A 259 -28.99 -9.49 -13.92
N PHE A 260 -28.79 -10.02 -12.71
CA PHE A 260 -28.13 -11.29 -12.46
C PHE A 260 -29.15 -12.30 -11.92
N VAL A 261 -29.09 -13.53 -12.42
CA VAL A 261 -29.95 -14.63 -11.96
C VAL A 261 -29.07 -15.84 -11.72
N PHE A 262 -29.20 -16.43 -10.54
CA PHE A 262 -28.51 -17.68 -10.22
C PHE A 262 -29.37 -18.86 -10.66
N ASP A 263 -28.75 -19.82 -11.33
CA ASP A 263 -29.26 -21.18 -11.42
C ASP A 263 -28.57 -22.03 -10.35
N GLU A 264 -28.98 -23.28 -10.22
CA GLU A 264 -28.40 -24.15 -9.20
C GLU A 264 -26.91 -24.43 -9.45
N GLU A 265 -26.49 -24.53 -10.70
CA GLU A 265 -25.10 -24.86 -11.05
C GLU A 265 -24.15 -23.69 -10.76
N ASN A 266 -24.51 -22.48 -11.20
CA ASN A 266 -23.66 -21.31 -10.98
C ASN A 266 -23.59 -20.92 -9.50
N LEU A 267 -24.67 -21.13 -8.72
CA LEU A 267 -24.64 -20.99 -7.27
C LEU A 267 -23.72 -22.03 -6.63
N LEU A 268 -23.83 -23.29 -7.07
CA LEU A 268 -23.01 -24.39 -6.56
C LEU A 268 -21.52 -24.12 -6.79
N ARG A 269 -21.14 -23.71 -8.01
CA ARG A 269 -19.76 -23.35 -8.36
C ARG A 269 -19.25 -22.18 -7.53
N ALA A 270 -20.00 -21.08 -7.46
CA ALA A 270 -19.61 -19.91 -6.66
C ALA A 270 -19.45 -20.26 -5.17
N THR A 271 -20.36 -21.09 -4.63
CA THR A 271 -20.33 -21.54 -3.24
C THR A 271 -19.08 -22.37 -2.97
N VAL A 272 -18.82 -23.41 -3.77
CA VAL A 272 -17.64 -24.27 -3.60
C VAL A 272 -16.35 -23.48 -3.76
N LYS A 273 -16.27 -22.63 -4.79
CA LYS A 273 -15.07 -21.83 -5.10
C LYS A 273 -14.73 -20.83 -4.01
N TYR A 274 -15.71 -20.07 -3.51
CA TYR A 274 -15.45 -18.92 -2.64
C TYR A 274 -15.88 -19.10 -1.18
N GLY A 275 -16.69 -20.09 -0.83
CA GLY A 275 -17.25 -20.16 0.52
C GLY A 275 -16.20 -20.37 1.63
N GLN A 276 -15.12 -21.12 1.37
CA GLN A 276 -13.99 -21.22 2.31
C GLN A 276 -13.24 -19.88 2.44
N ALA A 277 -13.06 -19.16 1.33
CA ALA A 277 -12.46 -17.84 1.31
C ALA A 277 -13.31 -16.82 2.11
N ILE A 278 -14.63 -16.80 1.88
CA ILE A 278 -15.58 -15.96 2.62
C ILE A 278 -15.53 -16.28 4.13
N ALA A 279 -15.52 -17.57 4.49
CA ALA A 279 -15.40 -18.00 5.87
C ALA A 279 -14.08 -17.54 6.52
N HIS A 280 -12.97 -17.56 5.79
CA HIS A 280 -11.69 -17.06 6.28
C HIS A 280 -11.69 -15.55 6.45
N THR A 281 -12.19 -14.80 5.46
CA THR A 281 -12.33 -13.34 5.55
C THR A 281 -13.18 -12.93 6.75
N ALA A 282 -14.29 -13.61 7.00
CA ALA A 282 -15.13 -13.34 8.17
C ALA A 282 -14.38 -13.60 9.50
N ARG A 283 -13.56 -14.66 9.58
CA ARG A 283 -12.71 -14.92 10.76
C ARG A 283 -11.67 -13.81 10.97
N MET A 284 -10.97 -13.41 9.91
CA MET A 284 -9.98 -12.32 9.97
C MET A 284 -10.62 -11.01 10.41
N TYR A 285 -11.78 -10.65 9.82
CA TYR A 285 -12.53 -9.47 10.20
C TYR A 285 -12.94 -9.48 11.68
N ARG A 286 -13.51 -10.60 12.17
CA ARG A 286 -13.92 -10.75 13.57
C ARG A 286 -12.72 -10.64 14.52
N HIS A 287 -11.59 -11.27 14.18
CA HIS A 287 -10.35 -11.16 14.95
C HIS A 287 -9.87 -9.70 15.06
N ILE A 288 -9.76 -8.99 13.93
CA ILE A 288 -9.33 -7.58 13.92
C ILE A 288 -10.32 -6.72 14.72
N LEU A 289 -11.62 -6.94 14.52
CA LEU A 289 -12.70 -6.24 15.23
C LEU A 289 -12.61 -6.44 16.75
N GLU A 290 -12.34 -7.66 17.21
CA GLU A 290 -12.16 -7.97 18.63
C GLU A 290 -10.93 -7.28 19.22
N ARG A 291 -9.86 -7.11 18.43
CA ARG A 291 -8.58 -6.56 18.89
C ARG A 291 -8.54 -5.05 19.00
N ILE A 292 -9.14 -4.35 18.04
CA ILE A 292 -9.06 -2.87 17.98
C ILE A 292 -10.41 -2.16 17.93
N GLY A 293 -11.52 -2.90 17.91
CA GLY A 293 -12.86 -2.36 17.96
C GLY A 293 -13.37 -1.82 16.63
N LYS A 294 -14.67 -1.52 16.60
CA LYS A 294 -15.35 -0.98 15.42
C LYS A 294 -14.93 0.48 15.17
N GLY A 295 -14.77 0.84 13.89
CA GLY A 295 -14.48 2.23 13.48
C GLY A 295 -13.04 2.69 13.69
N THR A 296 -12.13 1.76 13.99
CA THR A 296 -10.68 2.03 14.12
C THR A 296 -9.86 1.47 12.96
N PHE A 297 -10.48 0.66 12.10
CA PHE A 297 -9.86 0.07 10.91
C PHE A 297 -10.84 0.00 9.74
N GLU A 298 -10.26 -0.24 8.58
CA GLU A 298 -10.92 -0.57 7.34
C GLU A 298 -10.47 -1.95 6.87
N LEU A 299 -11.35 -2.66 6.19
CA LEU A 299 -11.05 -3.94 5.56
C LEU A 299 -11.06 -3.78 4.04
N GLU A 300 -10.10 -4.42 3.38
CA GLU A 300 -10.19 -4.76 1.97
C GLU A 300 -10.22 -6.28 1.81
N VAL A 301 -11.02 -6.77 0.87
CA VAL A 301 -11.08 -8.21 0.53
C VAL A 301 -10.43 -8.44 -0.83
N SER A 302 -9.42 -9.31 -0.90
CA SER A 302 -8.66 -9.54 -2.14
C SER A 302 -8.83 -10.97 -2.68
N VAL A 303 -9.41 -11.10 -3.86
CA VAL A 303 -9.52 -12.38 -4.59
C VAL A 303 -8.89 -12.25 -5.99
N ASP A 304 -7.85 -11.44 -6.12
CA ASP A 304 -7.14 -11.16 -7.38
C ASP A 304 -6.09 -12.23 -7.75
N GLU A 305 -5.53 -12.92 -6.75
CA GLU A 305 -4.52 -13.99 -6.91
C GLU A 305 -5.13 -15.39 -7.17
N THR A 306 -6.33 -15.48 -7.78
CA THR A 306 -6.95 -16.76 -8.20
C THR A 306 -6.47 -17.20 -9.59
N GLU A 307 -6.71 -18.44 -10.02
CA GLU A 307 -6.32 -18.87 -11.37
C GLU A 307 -7.22 -18.25 -12.44
N THR A 308 -8.54 -18.30 -12.24
CA THR A 308 -9.54 -17.83 -13.20
C THR A 308 -10.15 -16.48 -12.81
N PRO A 309 -10.57 -15.64 -13.79
CA PRO A 309 -11.23 -14.37 -13.51
C PRO A 309 -12.51 -14.55 -12.67
N THR A 310 -12.74 -13.62 -11.74
CA THR A 310 -13.98 -13.54 -10.97
C THR A 310 -15.11 -13.08 -11.89
N THR A 311 -16.13 -13.91 -12.06
CA THR A 311 -17.34 -13.55 -12.79
C THR A 311 -18.21 -12.57 -12.00
N PRO A 312 -19.10 -11.81 -12.66
CA PRO A 312 -20.05 -10.94 -11.96
C PRO A 312 -20.96 -11.68 -10.95
N LEU A 313 -21.40 -12.90 -11.26
CA LEU A 313 -22.20 -13.72 -10.35
C LEU A 313 -21.38 -14.13 -9.11
N GLU A 314 -20.13 -14.56 -9.28
CA GLU A 314 -19.26 -14.87 -8.16
C GLU A 314 -18.97 -13.65 -7.30
N HIS A 315 -18.69 -12.48 -7.90
CA HIS A 315 -18.54 -11.23 -7.16
C HIS A 315 -19.80 -10.92 -6.35
N LEU A 316 -20.98 -10.99 -6.96
CA LEU A 316 -22.27 -10.76 -6.27
C LEU A 316 -22.48 -11.72 -5.10
N PHE A 317 -22.17 -13.01 -5.30
CA PHE A 317 -22.24 -14.03 -4.25
C PHE A 317 -21.30 -13.70 -3.09
N VAL A 318 -20.02 -13.41 -3.36
CA VAL A 318 -19.01 -13.08 -2.35
C VAL A 318 -19.47 -11.92 -1.47
N VAL A 319 -19.92 -10.82 -2.08
CA VAL A 319 -20.27 -9.62 -1.31
C VAL A 319 -21.59 -9.75 -0.57
N SER A 320 -22.55 -10.50 -1.13
CA SER A 320 -23.80 -10.79 -0.44
C SER A 320 -23.58 -11.65 0.79
N GLU A 321 -22.71 -12.65 0.70
CA GLU A 321 -22.40 -13.53 1.83
C GLU A 321 -21.52 -12.85 2.88
N LEU A 322 -20.54 -12.02 2.48
CA LEU A 322 -19.78 -11.20 3.43
C LEU A 322 -20.70 -10.25 4.21
N LYS A 323 -21.66 -9.61 3.52
CA LYS A 323 -22.67 -8.75 4.14
C LYS A 323 -23.57 -9.53 5.10
N ARG A 324 -24.02 -10.73 4.72
CA ARG A 324 -24.82 -11.62 5.57
C ARG A 324 -24.07 -12.01 6.85
N LEU A 325 -22.77 -12.24 6.76
CA LEU A 325 -21.89 -12.56 7.90
C LEU A 325 -21.50 -11.33 8.76
N GLY A 326 -21.99 -10.14 8.41
CA GLY A 326 -21.75 -8.90 9.14
C GLY A 326 -20.35 -8.31 8.93
N VAL A 327 -19.65 -8.70 7.87
CA VAL A 327 -18.33 -8.12 7.53
C VAL A 327 -18.55 -6.70 6.99
N GLU A 328 -17.72 -5.76 7.44
CA GLU A 328 -17.68 -4.38 6.92
C GLU A 328 -16.35 -4.16 6.20
N TRP A 329 -16.41 -3.70 4.95
CA TRP A 329 -15.23 -3.44 4.11
C TRP A 329 -15.41 -2.15 3.30
N VAL A 330 -14.30 -1.56 2.87
CA VAL A 330 -14.29 -0.32 2.06
C VAL A 330 -13.84 -0.56 0.63
N SER A 331 -13.24 -1.72 0.35
CA SER A 331 -12.82 -2.10 -0.99
C SER A 331 -12.76 -3.62 -1.19
N LEU A 332 -12.86 -4.04 -2.46
CA LEU A 332 -12.69 -5.42 -2.87
C LEU A 332 -11.87 -5.48 -4.17
N ALA A 333 -10.89 -6.36 -4.24
CA ALA A 333 -10.07 -6.61 -5.43
C ALA A 333 -10.48 -7.95 -6.08
N PRO A 334 -11.28 -7.94 -7.16
CA PRO A 334 -11.58 -9.16 -7.91
C PRO A 334 -10.42 -9.48 -8.87
N ARG A 335 -10.37 -10.72 -9.37
CA ARG A 335 -9.53 -11.05 -10.52
C ARG A 335 -10.23 -10.67 -11.82
N PHE A 336 -9.76 -9.63 -12.48
CA PHE A 336 -10.33 -9.19 -13.75
C PHE A 336 -9.97 -10.11 -14.92
N VAL A 337 -10.73 -9.98 -16.01
CA VAL A 337 -10.36 -10.55 -17.31
C VAL A 337 -9.03 -9.95 -17.81
N GLY A 338 -8.33 -10.72 -18.66
CA GLY A 338 -6.99 -10.37 -19.14
C GLY A 338 -5.91 -10.66 -18.10
N ARG A 339 -4.74 -10.04 -18.23
CA ARG A 339 -3.60 -10.27 -17.31
C ARG A 339 -3.03 -8.97 -16.78
N PHE A 340 -2.75 -9.00 -15.48
CA PHE A 340 -2.23 -7.89 -14.69
C PHE A 340 -0.81 -8.21 -14.21
N GLU A 341 0.11 -8.39 -15.16
CA GLU A 341 1.49 -8.78 -14.87
C GLU A 341 2.30 -7.61 -14.26
N LYS A 342 3.35 -7.91 -13.51
CA LYS A 342 4.07 -6.92 -12.69
C LYS A 342 5.00 -6.05 -13.56
N GLY A 343 4.88 -4.72 -13.44
CA GLY A 343 5.79 -3.78 -14.10
C GLY A 343 5.46 -3.45 -15.56
N VAL A 344 4.34 -3.92 -16.08
CA VAL A 344 3.91 -3.73 -17.49
C VAL A 344 2.44 -3.32 -17.58
N ASP A 345 2.02 -2.82 -18.74
CA ASP A 345 0.62 -2.47 -19.00
C ASP A 345 -0.29 -3.72 -19.06
N TYR A 346 -1.60 -3.50 -19.04
CA TYR A 346 -2.61 -4.53 -19.15
C TYR A 346 -2.44 -5.34 -20.44
N ILE A 347 -2.58 -6.67 -20.33
CA ILE A 347 -2.51 -7.58 -21.47
C ILE A 347 -3.87 -8.24 -21.66
N GLY A 348 -4.58 -7.81 -22.70
CA GLY A 348 -5.89 -8.37 -23.05
C GLY A 348 -6.69 -7.44 -23.95
N ASN A 349 -7.97 -7.76 -24.11
CA ASN A 349 -8.90 -6.91 -24.86
C ASN A 349 -9.46 -5.82 -23.92
N LEU A 350 -9.29 -4.54 -24.28
CA LEU A 350 -9.74 -3.40 -23.46
C LEU A 350 -11.26 -3.26 -23.41
N GLN A 351 -11.96 -3.60 -24.49
CA GLN A 351 -13.42 -3.56 -24.52
C GLN A 351 -14.00 -4.65 -23.59
N ALA A 352 -13.45 -5.87 -23.65
CA ALA A 352 -13.86 -6.94 -22.74
C ALA A 352 -13.58 -6.59 -21.27
N PHE A 353 -12.45 -5.92 -21.00
CA PHE A 353 -12.16 -5.39 -19.66
C PHE A 353 -13.19 -4.33 -19.24
N GLU A 354 -13.51 -3.36 -20.10
CA GLU A 354 -14.49 -2.32 -19.80
C GLU A 354 -15.88 -2.91 -19.50
N GLU A 355 -16.35 -3.86 -20.30
CA GLU A 355 -17.62 -4.55 -20.10
C GLU A 355 -17.66 -5.34 -18.78
N ASN A 356 -16.58 -6.05 -18.46
CA ASN A 356 -16.45 -6.80 -17.20
C ASN A 356 -16.35 -5.86 -15.99
N PHE A 357 -15.48 -4.85 -16.05
CA PHE A 357 -15.28 -3.90 -14.95
C PHE A 357 -16.54 -3.07 -14.68
N THR A 358 -17.31 -2.71 -15.73
CA THR A 358 -18.58 -1.98 -15.55
C THR A 358 -19.60 -2.79 -14.76
N GLN A 359 -19.68 -4.11 -14.97
CA GLN A 359 -20.54 -4.99 -14.17
C GLN A 359 -20.08 -5.06 -12.71
N HIS A 360 -18.77 -5.23 -12.47
CA HIS A 360 -18.23 -5.24 -11.11
C HIS A 360 -18.42 -3.91 -10.39
N ALA A 361 -18.24 -2.78 -11.08
CA ALA A 361 -18.50 -1.45 -10.52
C ALA A 361 -19.98 -1.24 -10.18
N ALA A 362 -20.90 -1.73 -11.02
CA ALA A 362 -22.33 -1.68 -10.73
C ALA A 362 -22.69 -2.50 -9.48
N ILE A 363 -22.16 -3.73 -9.36
CA ILE A 363 -22.33 -4.57 -8.16
C ILE A 363 -21.77 -3.83 -6.93
N ALA A 364 -20.58 -3.25 -7.03
CA ALA A 364 -19.96 -2.54 -5.91
C ALA A 364 -20.75 -1.33 -5.41
N ARG A 365 -21.45 -0.62 -6.30
CA ARG A 365 -22.34 0.47 -5.91
C ARG A 365 -23.64 -0.03 -5.29
N GLU A 366 -24.26 -1.04 -5.88
CA GLU A 366 -25.58 -1.52 -5.47
C GLU A 366 -25.55 -2.37 -4.20
N PHE A 367 -24.63 -3.34 -4.14
CA PHE A 367 -24.52 -4.26 -3.01
C PHE A 367 -23.63 -3.71 -1.89
N GLY A 368 -22.85 -2.68 -2.20
CA GLY A 368 -22.03 -1.90 -1.28
C GLY A 368 -22.76 -0.68 -0.68
N PRO A 369 -22.14 0.51 -0.65
CA PRO A 369 -21.02 0.93 -1.50
C PRO A 369 -19.62 0.55 -0.98
N TYR A 370 -18.74 0.07 -1.87
CA TYR A 370 -17.30 -0.10 -1.65
C TYR A 370 -16.53 0.24 -2.94
N LYS A 371 -15.21 0.43 -2.83
CA LYS A 371 -14.35 0.69 -3.99
C LYS A 371 -13.94 -0.62 -4.67
N ILE A 372 -13.82 -0.59 -6.00
CA ILE A 372 -13.11 -1.64 -6.73
C ILE A 372 -11.61 -1.38 -6.59
N SER A 373 -10.88 -2.34 -6.02
CA SER A 373 -9.42 -2.23 -5.85
C SER A 373 -8.69 -2.92 -7.00
N ILE A 374 -7.69 -2.24 -7.56
CA ILE A 374 -6.86 -2.71 -8.66
C ILE A 374 -5.49 -3.06 -8.11
N HIS A 375 -5.29 -4.35 -7.88
CA HIS A 375 -4.01 -4.93 -7.51
C HIS A 375 -3.10 -5.06 -8.74
N SER A 376 -1.79 -5.16 -8.49
CA SER A 376 -0.78 -5.08 -9.57
C SER A 376 -0.98 -3.86 -10.47
N GLY A 377 -1.48 -2.77 -9.87
CA GLY A 377 -2.06 -1.66 -10.59
C GLY A 377 -1.04 -0.73 -11.22
N SER A 378 0.24 -0.79 -10.82
CA SER A 378 1.28 0.02 -11.48
C SER A 378 1.41 -0.31 -12.96
N ASP A 379 1.70 0.73 -13.74
CA ASP A 379 1.98 0.67 -15.19
C ASP A 379 0.79 0.26 -16.07
N LYS A 380 -0.41 0.06 -15.50
CA LYS A 380 -1.65 -0.30 -16.21
C LYS A 380 -2.32 0.91 -16.88
N PHE A 381 -1.53 1.73 -17.59
CA PHE A 381 -1.96 3.02 -18.13
C PHE A 381 -3.22 2.92 -19.00
N SER A 382 -3.34 1.86 -19.79
CA SER A 382 -4.46 1.67 -20.73
C SER A 382 -5.82 1.51 -20.04
N ILE A 383 -5.87 1.03 -18.80
CA ILE A 383 -7.14 0.78 -18.08
C ILE A 383 -7.51 1.87 -17.08
N TYR A 384 -6.61 2.77 -16.69
CA TYR A 384 -6.93 3.80 -15.68
C TYR A 384 -8.12 4.69 -16.08
N PRO A 385 -8.23 5.18 -17.35
CA PRO A 385 -9.38 5.98 -17.75
C PRO A 385 -10.70 5.20 -17.72
N ILE A 386 -10.65 3.89 -18.02
CA ILE A 386 -11.81 3.00 -17.95
C ILE A 386 -12.22 2.88 -16.49
N ALA A 387 -11.32 2.42 -15.62
CA ALA A 387 -11.58 2.18 -14.21
C ALA A 387 -12.13 3.42 -13.49
N ALA A 388 -11.52 4.59 -13.70
CA ALA A 388 -11.97 5.83 -13.08
C ALA A 388 -13.39 6.24 -13.53
N ARG A 389 -13.68 6.12 -14.83
CA ARG A 389 -14.99 6.49 -15.41
C ARG A 389 -16.09 5.53 -14.96
N THR A 390 -15.88 4.22 -15.12
CA THR A 390 -16.92 3.20 -14.89
C THR A 390 -17.21 2.99 -13.40
N SER A 391 -16.24 3.23 -12.53
CA SER A 391 -16.43 3.20 -11.06
C SER A 391 -17.02 4.49 -10.49
N GLU A 392 -17.14 5.56 -11.29
CA GLU A 392 -17.53 6.89 -10.80
C GLU A 392 -16.63 7.38 -9.66
N GLY A 393 -15.34 7.05 -9.73
CA GLY A 393 -14.34 7.38 -8.72
C GLY A 393 -14.28 6.43 -7.51
N LEU A 394 -15.15 5.41 -7.42
CA LEU A 394 -15.06 4.36 -6.39
C LEU A 394 -14.00 3.31 -6.77
N VAL A 395 -12.75 3.75 -6.86
CA VAL A 395 -11.60 2.91 -7.21
C VAL A 395 -10.45 3.12 -6.25
N HIS A 396 -9.77 2.03 -5.92
CA HIS A 396 -8.49 2.02 -5.24
C HIS A 396 -7.42 1.45 -6.17
N LEU A 397 -6.27 2.12 -6.31
CA LEU A 397 -5.15 1.65 -7.11
C LEU A 397 -3.97 1.27 -6.23
N LYS A 398 -3.48 0.02 -6.29
CA LYS A 398 -2.27 -0.38 -5.55
C LYS A 398 -1.03 -0.40 -6.44
N THR A 399 -0.01 0.33 -6.00
CA THR A 399 1.33 0.33 -6.59
C THR A 399 2.36 -0.04 -5.52
N ALA A 400 3.49 -0.63 -5.93
CA ALA A 400 4.60 -0.90 -5.03
C ALA A 400 5.92 -1.03 -5.78
N GLY A 401 6.08 -2.11 -6.55
CA GLY A 401 7.36 -2.42 -7.19
C GLY A 401 7.80 -1.43 -8.28
N THR A 402 6.90 -0.62 -8.83
CA THR A 402 7.31 0.47 -9.73
C THR A 402 8.15 1.55 -9.04
N SER A 403 7.94 1.81 -7.73
CA SER A 403 8.80 2.72 -6.97
C SER A 403 10.23 2.19 -6.90
N TYR A 404 10.38 0.87 -6.74
CA TYR A 404 11.68 0.19 -6.79
C TYR A 404 12.33 0.26 -8.18
N LEU A 405 11.56 0.09 -9.26
CA LEU A 405 12.08 0.25 -10.62
C LEU A 405 12.59 1.67 -10.88
N GLU A 406 11.93 2.70 -10.35
CA GLU A 406 12.41 4.08 -10.48
C GLU A 406 13.63 4.37 -9.61
N ALA A 407 13.81 3.68 -8.47
CA ALA A 407 15.07 3.69 -7.73
C ALA A 407 16.20 3.06 -8.57
N LEU A 408 15.96 1.93 -9.23
CA LEU A 408 16.92 1.36 -10.17
C LEU A 408 17.23 2.30 -11.35
N ARG A 409 16.26 3.13 -11.77
CA ARG A 409 16.50 4.18 -12.77
C ARG A 409 17.47 5.24 -12.26
N ALA A 410 17.35 5.66 -11.01
CA ALA A 410 18.32 6.57 -10.40
C ALA A 410 19.72 5.94 -10.37
N VAL A 411 19.84 4.67 -9.98
CA VAL A 411 21.13 3.95 -10.02
C VAL A 411 21.68 3.87 -11.45
N ALA A 412 20.85 3.56 -12.45
CA ALA A 412 21.29 3.50 -13.84
C ALA A 412 21.81 4.85 -14.37
N LEU A 413 21.34 5.96 -13.79
CA LEU A 413 21.77 7.32 -14.13
C LEU A 413 23.05 7.74 -13.41
N LEU A 414 23.18 7.40 -12.12
CA LEU A 414 24.26 7.84 -11.25
C LEU A 414 25.46 6.87 -11.24
N GLU A 415 25.19 5.57 -11.22
CA GLU A 415 26.16 4.48 -11.15
C GLU A 415 25.84 3.37 -12.17
N PRO A 416 26.04 3.61 -13.48
CA PRO A 416 25.66 2.67 -14.54
C PRO A 416 26.33 1.30 -14.39
N ASP A 417 27.60 1.23 -13.97
CA ASP A 417 28.30 -0.03 -13.73
C ASP A 417 27.68 -0.84 -12.58
N PHE A 418 27.17 -0.16 -11.55
CA PHE A 418 26.47 -0.84 -10.47
C PHE A 418 25.11 -1.36 -10.94
N PHE A 419 24.34 -0.55 -11.67
CA PHE A 419 23.10 -1.03 -12.28
C PHE A 419 23.33 -2.22 -13.22
N ARG A 420 24.44 -2.23 -13.97
CA ARG A 420 24.85 -3.37 -14.82
C ARG A 420 25.02 -4.65 -14.01
N ARG A 421 25.68 -4.57 -12.85
CA ARG A 421 25.83 -5.71 -11.91
C ARG A 421 24.47 -6.19 -11.39
N ILE A 422 23.56 -5.27 -11.05
CA ILE A 422 22.19 -5.60 -10.63
C ILE A 422 21.42 -6.30 -11.75
N ALA A 423 21.49 -5.79 -12.98
CA ALA A 423 20.78 -6.35 -14.13
C ALA A 423 21.25 -7.77 -14.43
N VAL A 424 22.57 -8.01 -14.51
CA VAL A 424 23.14 -9.36 -14.70
C VAL A 424 22.69 -10.31 -13.59
N PHE A 425 22.74 -9.86 -12.34
CA PHE A 425 22.34 -10.68 -11.21
C PHE A 425 20.84 -11.00 -11.25
N SER A 426 19.99 -10.02 -11.59
CA SER A 426 18.55 -10.20 -11.70
C SER A 426 18.19 -11.21 -12.79
N ILE A 427 18.82 -11.14 -13.95
CA ILE A 427 18.64 -12.13 -15.03
C ILE A 427 18.96 -13.55 -14.53
N GLY A 428 20.06 -13.71 -13.79
CA GLY A 428 20.45 -15.01 -13.22
C GLY A 428 19.51 -15.53 -12.13
N ARG A 429 18.82 -14.65 -11.40
CA ARG A 429 17.88 -15.00 -10.30
C ARG A 429 16.44 -15.18 -10.77
N TYR A 430 16.08 -14.63 -11.91
CA TYR A 430 14.70 -14.63 -12.41
C TYR A 430 14.03 -16.02 -12.45
N PRO A 431 14.68 -17.12 -12.90
CA PRO A 431 14.04 -18.43 -12.92
C PRO A 431 13.53 -18.90 -11.55
N GLN A 432 14.21 -18.53 -10.47
CA GLN A 432 13.81 -18.87 -9.11
C GLN A 432 12.82 -17.84 -8.54
N ASP A 433 13.14 -16.54 -8.67
CA ASP A 433 12.39 -15.48 -7.99
C ASP A 433 11.00 -15.22 -8.59
N ARG A 434 10.79 -15.60 -9.87
CA ARG A 434 9.48 -15.50 -10.53
C ARG A 434 8.42 -16.47 -9.99
N ALA A 435 8.81 -17.51 -9.24
CA ALA A 435 7.90 -18.61 -8.86
C ALA A 435 6.67 -18.15 -8.08
N SER A 436 6.74 -17.02 -7.38
CA SER A 436 5.63 -16.43 -6.62
C SER A 436 4.93 -15.28 -7.34
N TYR A 437 5.17 -15.09 -8.64
CA TYR A 437 4.63 -13.99 -9.43
C TYR A 437 4.07 -14.47 -10.76
N HIS A 438 2.94 -13.88 -11.14
CA HIS A 438 2.40 -14.03 -12.48
C HIS A 438 3.07 -13.01 -13.42
N VAL A 439 4.10 -13.47 -14.13
CA VAL A 439 4.92 -12.69 -15.09
C VAL A 439 5.25 -13.58 -16.30
N SER A 440 5.44 -12.98 -17.48
CA SER A 440 5.64 -13.71 -18.74
C SER A 440 6.99 -13.45 -19.41
N ALA A 441 7.93 -12.78 -18.75
CA ALA A 441 9.19 -12.40 -19.36
C ALA A 441 10.01 -13.60 -19.85
N GLU A 442 10.57 -13.43 -21.04
CA GLU A 442 11.38 -14.38 -21.79
C GLU A 442 12.85 -13.96 -21.74
N LEU A 443 13.69 -14.74 -21.05
CA LEU A 443 15.12 -14.42 -20.91
C LEU A 443 15.87 -14.35 -22.26
N SER A 444 15.42 -15.12 -23.26
CA SER A 444 15.97 -15.11 -24.62
C SER A 444 15.76 -13.78 -25.37
N ARG A 445 14.83 -12.94 -24.90
CA ARG A 445 14.51 -11.64 -25.50
C ARG A 445 15.21 -10.48 -24.80
N LEU A 446 16.01 -10.76 -23.76
CA LEU A 446 16.76 -9.75 -23.03
C LEU A 446 18.08 -9.45 -23.73
N PRO A 447 18.47 -8.17 -23.85
CA PRO A 447 19.85 -7.86 -24.19
C PRO A 447 20.79 -8.33 -23.08
N ASP A 448 22.01 -8.72 -23.42
CA ASP A 448 23.04 -8.99 -22.42
C ASP A 448 23.49 -7.66 -21.79
N PRO A 449 23.25 -7.41 -20.49
CA PRO A 449 23.62 -6.15 -19.88
C PRO A 449 25.13 -5.90 -19.92
N ARG A 450 25.98 -6.92 -20.13
CA ARG A 450 27.44 -6.76 -20.19
C ARG A 450 27.93 -6.13 -21.49
N SER A 451 27.13 -6.17 -22.56
CA SER A 451 27.51 -5.64 -23.88
C SER A 451 26.85 -4.31 -24.23
N LEU A 452 25.90 -3.83 -23.41
CA LEU A 452 25.20 -2.57 -23.64
C LEU A 452 26.07 -1.34 -23.32
N SER A 453 25.87 -0.23 -24.04
CA SER A 453 26.32 1.08 -23.56
C SER A 453 25.52 1.51 -22.33
N ASP A 454 25.99 2.50 -21.59
CA ASP A 454 25.29 3.00 -20.41
C ASP A 454 23.92 3.62 -20.76
N GLU A 455 23.80 4.25 -21.94
CA GLU A 455 22.52 4.74 -22.46
C GLU A 455 21.55 3.59 -22.76
N ALA A 456 22.02 2.55 -23.45
CA ALA A 456 21.19 1.41 -23.80
C ALA A 456 20.81 0.57 -22.57
N LEU A 457 21.65 0.58 -21.53
CA LEU A 457 21.38 -0.08 -20.25
C LEU A 457 20.16 0.55 -19.56
N LYS A 458 20.03 1.88 -19.57
CA LYS A 458 18.87 2.61 -19.00
C LYS A 458 17.55 2.20 -19.66
N GLU A 459 17.57 1.91 -20.96
CA GLU A 459 16.38 1.48 -21.70
C GLU A 459 15.82 0.13 -21.27
N MET A 460 16.60 -0.69 -20.55
CA MET A 460 16.08 -1.92 -19.94
C MET A 460 14.88 -1.64 -19.01
N LEU A 461 14.85 -0.49 -18.34
CA LEU A 461 13.74 -0.09 -17.47
C LEU A 461 12.49 0.38 -18.23
N ASN A 462 12.50 0.37 -19.56
CA ASN A 462 11.35 0.69 -20.41
C ASN A 462 10.87 -0.54 -21.19
N GLN A 463 11.66 -1.62 -21.23
CA GLN A 463 11.37 -2.83 -21.99
C GLN A 463 10.58 -3.83 -21.17
N PHE A 464 9.55 -4.43 -21.78
CA PHE A 464 8.66 -5.43 -21.16
C PHE A 464 9.42 -6.48 -20.34
N HIS A 465 10.24 -7.30 -21.01
CA HIS A 465 10.91 -8.45 -20.38
C HIS A 465 11.87 -8.03 -19.27
N SER A 466 12.65 -6.99 -19.54
CA SER A 466 13.66 -6.46 -18.62
C SER A 466 13.00 -5.88 -17.36
N ARG A 467 11.89 -5.14 -17.51
CA ARG A 467 11.14 -4.58 -16.38
C ARG A 467 10.58 -5.66 -15.47
N GLU A 468 9.93 -6.70 -16.02
CA GLU A 468 9.40 -7.77 -15.18
C GLU A 468 10.50 -8.48 -14.39
N VAL A 469 11.63 -8.79 -15.05
CA VAL A 469 12.80 -9.41 -14.41
C VAL A 469 13.28 -8.57 -13.25
N LEU A 470 13.57 -7.29 -13.48
CA LEU A 470 14.04 -6.37 -12.44
C LEU A 470 13.00 -6.22 -11.32
N HIS A 471 11.71 -6.18 -11.66
CA HIS A 471 10.63 -5.96 -10.72
C HIS A 471 10.49 -7.10 -9.69
N VAL A 472 10.63 -8.36 -10.13
CA VAL A 472 10.38 -9.53 -9.27
C VAL A 472 11.62 -9.99 -8.49
N THR A 473 12.82 -9.62 -8.92
CA THR A 473 14.08 -10.01 -8.25
C THR A 473 14.53 -9.07 -7.14
N TYR A 474 13.75 -8.03 -6.82
CA TYR A 474 14.10 -7.03 -5.79
C TYR A 474 14.54 -7.64 -4.45
N GLY A 475 13.93 -8.74 -4.00
CA GLY A 475 14.30 -9.40 -2.75
C GLY A 475 15.74 -9.92 -2.78
N SER A 476 16.08 -10.70 -3.82
CA SER A 476 17.47 -11.16 -4.03
C SER A 476 18.44 -10.00 -4.21
N VAL A 477 18.02 -8.95 -4.92
CA VAL A 477 18.87 -7.77 -5.14
C VAL A 477 19.15 -7.05 -3.82
N LEU A 478 18.14 -6.85 -2.98
CA LEU A 478 18.32 -6.21 -1.67
C LEU A 478 19.14 -7.07 -0.72
N ASP A 479 18.97 -8.39 -0.74
CA ASP A 479 19.79 -9.30 0.06
C ASP A 479 21.28 -9.24 -0.31
N LYS A 480 21.60 -9.03 -1.60
CA LYS A 480 22.98 -9.02 -2.09
C LYS A 480 23.61 -7.64 -2.15
N PHE A 481 22.83 -6.63 -2.51
CA PHE A 481 23.29 -5.30 -2.87
C PHE A 481 22.59 -4.18 -2.07
N GLY A 482 21.77 -4.52 -1.07
CA GLY A 482 20.90 -3.57 -0.38
C GLY A 482 21.65 -2.37 0.22
N GLU A 483 22.76 -2.58 0.90
CA GLU A 483 23.56 -1.48 1.47
C GLU A 483 24.04 -0.50 0.40
N GLN A 484 24.67 -1.00 -0.67
CA GLN A 484 25.13 -0.15 -1.79
C GLN A 484 23.94 0.48 -2.52
N LEU A 485 22.82 -0.23 -2.67
CA LEU A 485 21.62 0.27 -3.36
C LEU A 485 20.94 1.41 -2.62
N LEU A 486 20.93 1.38 -1.28
CA LEU A 486 20.33 2.44 -0.48
C LEU A 486 21.23 3.68 -0.33
N ASP A 487 22.54 3.53 -0.56
CA ASP A 487 23.53 4.62 -0.49
C ASP A 487 23.50 5.53 -1.72
N VAL A 488 23.23 4.96 -2.90
CA VAL A 488 23.06 5.66 -4.19
C VAL A 488 21.75 6.43 -4.22
#